data_AF-A0A2V9I8H3-F1
#
_entry.id   AF-A0A2V9I8H3-F1
#
_cell.length_a   1.000
_cell.length_b   1.000
_cell.length_c   1.000
_cell.angle_alpha   90.00
_cell.angle_beta   90.00
_cell.angle_gamma   90.00
#
_symmetry.space_group_name_H-M   'P 1'
#
loop_
_entity.id
_entity.type
_entity.pdbx_description
1 polymer ?
#
loop_
_entity_poly.entity_id
_entity_poly.type
_entity_poly.pdbx_seq_one_letter_code
_entity_poly.pdbx_strand_id
1 'polypeptide(L)'
;MAWEADVKALKTPVLIIAGDADGSTLEHNVSLFRLLGGGVMGDMGKPLPASRLAILPATSHTAIITQVNLLLPIIEQFLRGETPRGFFGGN
;
A
#
# COMPACT_ATOMS: atom_id res chain seq x y z
N MET A 1 14.49 4.66 -13.08
CA MET A 1 15.56 3.87 -12.42
C MET A 1 15.58 2.46 -13.02
N ALA A 2 16.68 1.72 -12.91
CA ALA A 2 16.81 0.39 -13.53
C ALA A 2 15.74 -0.63 -13.06
N TRP A 3 15.13 -0.43 -11.89
CA TRP A 3 14.19 -1.37 -11.27
C TRP A 3 12.72 -1.20 -11.70
N GLU A 4 12.34 -0.10 -12.36
CA GLU A 4 10.93 0.25 -12.57
C GLU A 4 10.22 -0.73 -13.52
N ALA A 5 10.93 -1.20 -14.55
CA ALA A 5 10.41 -2.16 -15.52
C ALA A 5 10.07 -3.50 -14.86
N ASP A 6 10.93 -3.97 -13.96
CA ASP A 6 10.75 -5.23 -13.24
C ASP A 6 9.55 -5.14 -12.29
N VAL A 7 9.43 -4.05 -11.54
CA VAL A 7 8.27 -3.83 -10.65
C VAL A 7 6.97 -3.76 -11.45
N LYS A 8 6.96 -3.04 -12.58
CA LYS A 8 5.76 -2.92 -13.43
C LYS A 8 5.36 -4.27 -14.06
N ALA A 9 6.31 -5.19 -14.22
CA ALA A 9 6.05 -6.53 -14.74
C ALA A 9 5.42 -7.46 -13.70
N LEU A 10 5.51 -7.15 -12.40
CA LEU A 10 4.93 -7.96 -11.33
C LEU A 10 3.41 -8.15 -11.53
N LYS A 11 2.96 -9.39 -11.38
CA LYS A 11 1.54 -9.78 -11.44
C LYS A 11 0.97 -10.10 -10.05
N THR A 12 1.84 -10.34 -9.09
CA THR A 12 1.47 -10.63 -7.71
C THR A 12 1.04 -9.35 -7.00
N PRO A 13 -0.09 -9.35 -6.27
CA PRO A 13 -0.45 -8.24 -5.39
C PRO A 13 0.64 -7.95 -4.37
N VAL A 14 0.95 -6.67 -4.13
CA VAL A 14 1.98 -6.25 -3.18
C VAL A 14 1.38 -5.30 -2.14
N LEU A 15 1.67 -5.56 -0.87
CA LEU A 15 1.40 -4.64 0.23
C LEU A 15 2.69 -3.93 0.60
N ILE A 16 2.71 -2.60 0.45
CA ILE A 16 3.80 -1.74 0.91
C ILE A 16 3.39 -1.13 2.24
N ILE A 17 4.22 -1.30 3.26
CA ILE A 17 4.03 -0.67 4.57
C ILE A 17 5.28 0.14 4.88
N ALA A 18 5.13 1.44 5.15
CA ALA A 18 6.23 2.33 5.47
C ALA A 18 5.85 3.28 6.62
N GLY A 19 6.84 3.78 7.35
CA GLY A 19 6.66 4.87 8.29
C GLY A 19 6.73 6.25 7.62
N ASP A 20 6.08 7.26 8.20
CA ASP A 20 6.24 8.65 7.77
C ASP A 20 7.58 9.27 8.19
N ALA A 21 8.30 8.65 9.11
CA ALA A 21 9.66 9.00 9.57
C ALA A 21 10.67 7.87 9.29
N ASP A 22 10.48 7.15 8.18
CA ASP A 22 11.33 6.05 7.73
C ASP A 22 12.59 6.55 7.00
N GLY A 23 13.56 5.65 6.80
CA GLY A 23 14.73 5.92 5.95
C GLY A 23 14.41 5.86 4.45
N SER A 24 13.33 5.18 4.06
CA SER A 24 12.80 5.25 2.69
C SER A 24 11.99 6.54 2.52
N THR A 25 12.18 7.24 1.39
CA THR A 25 11.42 8.47 1.14
C THR A 25 9.98 8.16 0.72
N LEU A 26 9.06 9.06 1.08
CA LEU A 26 7.66 8.92 0.68
C LEU A 26 7.51 8.93 -0.85
N GLU A 27 8.31 9.72 -1.56
CA GLU A 27 8.34 9.77 -3.03
C GLU A 27 8.73 8.43 -3.64
N HIS A 28 9.71 7.73 -3.04
CA HIS A 28 10.11 6.40 -3.48
C HIS A 28 8.95 5.41 -3.30
N ASN A 29 8.37 5.35 -2.10
CA ASN A 29 7.26 4.44 -1.78
C ASN A 29 6.03 4.68 -2.66
N VAL A 30 5.68 5.94 -2.91
CA VAL A 30 4.57 6.31 -3.79
C VAL A 30 4.89 5.98 -5.26
N SER A 31 6.14 6.17 -5.71
CA SER A 31 6.54 5.80 -7.08
C SER A 31 6.46 4.29 -7.31
N LEU A 32 6.93 3.49 -6.33
CA LEU A 32 6.78 2.04 -6.32
C LEU A 32 5.29 1.64 -6.38
N PHE A 33 4.45 2.24 -5.53
CA PHE A 33 3.02 1.96 -5.49
C PHE A 33 2.30 2.28 -6.80
N ARG A 34 2.65 3.39 -7.46
CA ARG A 34 2.09 3.78 -8.77
C ARG A 34 2.44 2.78 -9.87
N LEU A 35 3.67 2.24 -9.87
CA LEU A 35 4.08 1.21 -10.83
C LEU A 35 3.29 -0.10 -10.66
N LEU A 36 2.82 -0.38 -9.44
CA LEU A 36 1.96 -1.50 -9.10
C LEU A 36 0.46 -1.24 -9.39
N GLY A 37 0.13 -0.13 -10.07
CA GLY A 37 -1.23 0.25 -10.46
C GLY A 37 -2.00 1.05 -9.39
N GLY A 38 -1.35 1.41 -8.29
CA GLY A 38 -1.92 2.20 -7.21
C GLY A 38 -2.07 3.70 -7.52
N GLY A 39 -2.70 4.43 -6.58
CA GLY A 39 -2.79 5.89 -6.63
C GLY A 39 -3.94 6.44 -7.50
N VAL A 40 -4.94 5.61 -7.79
CA VAL A 40 -6.16 5.98 -8.52
C VAL A 40 -7.32 6.30 -7.56
N MET A 41 -8.30 7.08 -8.02
CA MET A 41 -9.52 7.37 -7.25
C MET A 41 -10.41 6.12 -7.13
N GLY A 42 -10.63 5.65 -5.90
CA GLY A 42 -11.37 4.40 -5.63
C GLY A 42 -12.87 4.46 -5.93
N ASP A 43 -13.49 5.64 -5.83
CA ASP A 43 -14.95 5.80 -5.99
C ASP A 43 -15.43 5.82 -7.45
N MET A 44 -14.52 5.72 -8.44
CA MET A 44 -14.86 5.84 -9.86
C MET A 44 -15.35 4.54 -10.53
N GLY A 45 -15.99 3.63 -9.78
CA GLY A 45 -16.65 2.44 -10.31
C GLY A 45 -15.71 1.37 -10.90
N LYS A 46 -14.42 1.41 -10.55
CA LYS A 46 -13.45 0.35 -10.87
C LYS A 46 -13.11 -0.39 -9.59
N PRO A 47 -12.85 -1.71 -9.66
CA PRO A 47 -12.28 -2.40 -8.51
C PRO A 47 -10.96 -1.71 -8.12
N LEU A 48 -10.73 -1.57 -6.81
CA LEU A 48 -9.47 -1.04 -6.31
C LEU A 48 -8.29 -1.89 -6.82
N PRO A 49 -7.12 -1.27 -7.08
CA PRO A 49 -5.91 -2.03 -7.38
C PRO A 49 -5.63 -3.08 -6.30
N ALA A 50 -5.14 -4.26 -6.72
CA ALA A 50 -4.84 -5.34 -5.79
C ALA A 50 -3.70 -5.00 -4.82
N SER A 51 -2.72 -4.22 -5.29
CA SER A 51 -1.62 -3.72 -4.48
C SER A 51 -2.07 -2.56 -3.59
N ARG A 52 -1.50 -2.45 -2.39
CA ARG A 52 -1.91 -1.51 -1.34
C ARG A 52 -0.70 -0.78 -0.76
N LEU A 53 -0.94 0.43 -0.24
CA LEU A 53 0.05 1.26 0.44
C LEU A 53 -0.50 1.68 1.80
N ALA A 54 0.25 1.41 2.86
CA ALA A 54 -0.01 1.90 4.21
C ALA A 54 1.17 2.74 4.70
N ILE A 55 0.90 3.98 5.11
CA ILE A 55 1.87 4.87 5.75
C ILE A 55 1.47 5.00 7.22
N LEU A 56 2.33 4.55 8.14
CA LEU A 56 2.07 4.66 9.57
C LEU A 56 2.53 6.01 10.12
N PRO A 57 1.67 6.71 10.88
CA PRO A 57 2.03 8.00 11.46
C PRO A 57 3.05 7.85 12.60
N ALA A 58 3.91 8.86 12.75
CA ALA A 58 4.93 8.95 13.79
C ALA A 58 5.78 7.66 13.95
N THR A 59 6.10 7.01 12.82
CA THR A 59 6.75 5.70 12.81
C THR A 59 8.07 5.77 12.06
N SER A 60 9.16 5.37 12.71
CA SER A 60 10.48 5.22 12.10
C SER A 60 10.74 3.79 11.61
N HIS A 61 11.85 3.61 10.88
CA HIS A 61 12.23 2.34 10.26
C HIS A 61 12.18 1.13 11.19
N THR A 62 12.67 1.27 12.43
CA THR A 62 12.68 0.18 13.41
C THR A 62 11.45 0.18 14.30
N ALA A 63 10.82 1.35 14.51
CA ALA A 63 9.62 1.45 15.32
C ALA A 63 8.42 0.71 14.70
N ILE A 64 8.42 0.53 13.37
CA ILE A 64 7.36 -0.22 12.67
C ILE A 64 7.21 -1.66 13.19
N ILE A 65 8.33 -2.32 13.56
CA ILE A 65 8.37 -3.74 13.96
C ILE A 65 7.50 -4.01 15.19
N THR A 66 7.36 -3.01 16.07
CA THR A 66 6.60 -3.13 17.32
C THR A 66 5.14 -2.72 17.18
N GLN A 67 4.70 -2.21 16.02
CA GLN A 67 3.32 -1.75 15.76
C GLN A 67 2.34 -2.91 15.49
N VAL A 68 2.41 -4.00 16.26
CA VAL A 68 1.64 -5.24 16.01
C VAL A 68 0.13 -4.96 15.88
N ASN A 69 -0.42 -4.10 16.73
CA ASN A 69 -1.85 -3.75 16.73
C ASN A 69 -2.29 -3.01 15.47
N LEU A 70 -1.37 -2.32 14.76
CA LEU A 70 -1.64 -1.67 13.49
C LEU A 70 -1.34 -2.61 12.31
N LEU A 71 -0.24 -3.35 12.38
CA LEU A 71 0.20 -4.23 11.30
C LEU A 71 -0.74 -5.41 11.08
N LEU A 72 -1.19 -6.07 12.15
CA LEU A 72 -2.02 -7.26 12.05
C LEU A 72 -3.30 -7.03 11.22
N PRO A 73 -4.16 -6.03 11.53
CA PRO A 73 -5.36 -5.80 10.72
C PRO A 73 -5.04 -5.39 9.28
N ILE A 74 -3.99 -4.59 9.03
CA ILE A 74 -3.59 -4.19 7.67
C ILE A 74 -3.19 -5.41 6.83
N ILE A 75 -2.38 -6.31 7.41
CA ILE A 75 -1.89 -7.52 6.75
C ILE A 75 -3.05 -8.49 6.51
N GLU A 76 -3.89 -8.76 7.51
CA GLU A 76 -5.03 -9.67 7.37
C GLU A 76 -6.01 -9.18 6.30
N GLN A 77 -6.34 -7.90 6.31
CA GLN A 77 -7.24 -7.31 5.32
C GLN A 77 -6.69 -7.44 3.89
N PHE A 78 -5.37 -7.29 3.72
CA PHE A 78 -4.70 -7.50 2.44
C PHE A 78 -4.74 -8.97 2.01
N LEU A 79 -4.39 -9.90 2.90
CA LEU A 79 -4.37 -11.33 2.60
C LEU A 79 -5.77 -11.87 2.28
N ARG A 80 -6.82 -11.32 2.89
CA ARG A 80 -8.22 -11.67 2.62
C ARG A 80 -8.79 -10.99 1.38
N GLY A 81 -8.06 -10.02 0.80
CA GLY A 81 -8.55 -9.24 -0.34
C GLY A 81 -9.71 -8.31 0.01
N GLU A 82 -9.92 -7.99 1.29
CA GLU A 82 -11.05 -7.20 1.76
C GLU A 82 -10.85 -5.72 1.48
N THR A 83 -11.91 -5.04 1.03
CA THR A 83 -11.94 -3.58 0.82
C THR A 83 -13.00 -2.97 1.72
N PRO A 84 -12.72 -1.84 2.41
CA PRO A 84 -13.73 -1.14 3.18
C PRO A 84 -14.74 -0.50 2.23
N ARG A 85 -16.03 -0.70 2.50
CA ARG A 85 -17.11 -0.15 1.67
C ARG A 85 -17.01 1.38 1.56
N GLY A 86 -16.86 1.88 0.34
CA GLY A 86 -16.95 3.30 0.03
C GLY A 86 -18.38 3.84 0.18
N PHE A 87 -18.49 5.16 0.42
CA PHE A 87 -19.78 5.82 0.62
C PHE A 87 -20.71 5.72 -0.61
N PHE A 88 -20.13 5.70 -1.81
CA PHE A 88 -20.86 5.60 -3.07
C PHE A 88 -21.04 4.17 -3.59
N GLY A 89 -20.79 3.16 -2.76
CA GLY A 89 -20.98 1.75 -3.12
C GLY A 89 -19.88 1.18 -4.04
N GLY A 90 -18.78 1.90 -4.25
CA GLY A 90 -17.53 1.31 -4.73
C GLY A 90 -16.87 0.50 -3.61
N ASN A 91 -16.50 -0.74 -3.93
CA ASN A 91 -15.75 -1.74 -3.14
C ASN A 91 -15.39 -1.40 -1.68
#